data_AF-A0A1F7IFE9-F1
#
_entry.id   AF-A0A1F7IFE9-F1
#
_cell.length_a   1.000
_cell.length_b   1.000
_cell.length_c   1.000
_cell.angle_alpha   90.00
_cell.angle_beta   90.00
_cell.angle_gamma   90.00
#
_symmetry.space_group_name_H-M   'P 1'
#
loop_
_entity.id
_entity.type
_entity.pdbx_description
1 polymer ?
#
loop_
_entity_poly.entity_id
_entity_poly.type
_entity_poly.pdbx_seq_one_letter_code
_entity_poly.pdbx_strand_id
1 'polypeptide(L)' 'MKRNKLNLKKEIKELKKSIFMKCLDCACFQPKEIINCEISRCPLWEFRPKEAKGLYTLIKELKEKKDEYFEARK' A
#
# COMPACT_ATOMS: atom_id res chain seq x y z
N MET A 1 4.57 22.49 -18.32
CA MET A 1 3.73 21.29 -18.54
C MET A 1 2.47 21.38 -17.69
N LYS A 2 1.27 21.44 -18.29
CA LYS A 2 0.00 21.42 -17.52
C LYS A 2 -0.34 19.96 -17.19
N ARG A 3 -0.26 19.56 -15.92
CA ARG A 3 -0.72 18.23 -15.48
C ARG A 3 -2.25 18.19 -15.53
N ASN A 4 -2.81 17.24 -16.27
CA ASN A 4 -4.25 17.01 -16.31
C ASN A 4 -4.71 16.41 -14.96
N LYS A 5 -5.85 16.89 -14.44
CA LYS A 5 -6.49 16.46 -13.19
C LYS A 5 -6.65 14.94 -13.07
N LEU A 6 -6.92 14.24 -14.17
CA LEU A 6 -7.05 12.78 -14.16
C LEU A 6 -5.71 12.08 -13.88
N ASN A 7 -4.62 12.59 -14.46
CA ASN A 7 -3.29 12.01 -14.28
C ASN A 7 -2.80 12.23 -12.84
N LEU A 8 -3.02 13.43 -12.28
CA LEU A 8 -2.66 13.73 -10.89
C LEU A 8 -3.37 12.81 -9.89
N LYS A 9 -4.67 12.51 -10.10
CA LYS A 9 -5.41 11.56 -9.25
C LYS A 9 -4.82 10.15 -9.30
N LYS A 10 -4.39 9.71 -10.50
CA LYS A 10 -3.75 8.41 -10.68
C LYS A 10 -2.40 8.37 -9.94
N GLU A 11 -1.56 9.38 -10.11
CA GLU A 11 -0.27 9.50 -9.42
C GLU A 11 -0.42 9.48 -7.89
N ILE A 12 -1.37 10.24 -7.34
CA ILE A 12 -1.66 10.25 -5.89
C ILE A 12 -2.12 8.87 -5.41
N LYS A 13 -2.92 8.16 -6.21
CA LYS A 13 -3.39 6.80 -5.87
C LYS A 13 -2.23 5.82 -5.83
N GLU A 14 -1.33 5.86 -6.81
CA GLU A 14 -0.14 4.99 -6.84
C GLU A 14 0.81 5.31 -5.69
N LEU A 15 1.04 6.60 -5.39
CA LEU A 15 1.86 7.01 -4.25
C LEU A 15 1.31 6.47 -2.91
N LYS A 16 -0.01 6.56 -2.70
CA LYS A 16 -0.66 5.96 -1.52
C LYS A 16 -0.45 4.45 -1.46
N LYS A 17 -0.58 3.75 -2.59
CA LYS A 17 -0.30 2.29 -2.65
C LYS A 17 1.14 1.99 -2.25
N SER A 18 2.12 2.74 -2.76
CA SER A 18 3.53 2.56 -2.40
C SER A 18 3.80 2.78 -0.91
N ILE A 19 3.20 3.80 -0.30
CA ILE A 19 3.31 4.05 1.15
C ILE A 19 2.71 2.88 1.94
N PHE A 20 1.53 2.40 1.54
CA PHE A 20 0.86 1.29 2.23
C PHE A 20 1.65 -0.01 2.11
N MET A 21 2.24 -0.27 0.93
CA MET A 21 3.20 -1.36 0.74
C MET A 21 4.39 -1.25 1.69
N LYS A 22 4.94 -0.05 1.88
CA LYS A 22 6.08 0.12 2.79
C LYS A 22 5.69 -0.11 4.25
N CYS A 23 4.50 0.31 4.66
CA CYS A 23 3.99 -0.01 5.98
C CYS A 23 3.77 -1.52 6.18
N LEU A 24 3.26 -2.23 5.16
CA LEU A 24 3.13 -3.69 5.19
C LEU A 24 4.47 -4.38 5.31
N ASP A 25 5.44 -3.99 4.50
CA ASP A 25 6.82 -4.49 4.58
C ASP A 25 7.43 -4.28 5.97
N CYS A 26 7.26 -3.09 6.55
CA CYS A 26 7.76 -2.76 7.88
C CYS A 26 7.11 -3.56 9.01
N ALA A 27 5.83 -3.92 8.86
CA ALA A 27 5.03 -4.61 9.87
C ALA A 27 4.80 -6.09 9.49
N CYS A 28 5.74 -6.72 8.79
CA CYS A 28 5.70 -8.14 8.42
C CYS A 28 4.37 -8.58 7.78
N PHE A 29 3.79 -7.71 6.94
CA PHE A 29 2.49 -7.86 6.27
C PHE A 29 1.31 -8.06 7.23
N GLN A 30 1.38 -7.51 8.45
CA GLN A 30 0.32 -7.54 9.45
C GLN A 30 -0.43 -6.20 9.51
N PRO A 31 -1.66 -6.10 8.95
CA PRO A 31 -2.40 -4.84 8.94
C PRO A 31 -2.66 -4.26 10.32
N LYS A 32 -2.92 -5.12 11.32
CA LYS A 32 -3.24 -4.70 12.69
C LYS A 32 -2.07 -3.97 13.36
N GLU A 33 -0.84 -4.43 13.12
CA GLU A 33 0.36 -3.78 13.67
C GLU A 33 0.56 -2.38 13.11
N ILE A 34 0.16 -2.13 11.85
CA ILE A 34 0.24 -0.79 11.25
C ILE A 34 -0.77 0.16 11.88
N ILE A 35 -2.00 -0.32 12.13
CA ILE A 35 -3.05 0.49 12.77
C ILE A 35 -2.64 0.85 14.20
N ASN A 36 -2.01 -0.09 14.90
CA ASN A 36 -1.53 0.09 16.26
C ASN A 36 -0.09 0.65 16.32
N CYS A 37 0.48 1.11 15.20
CA CYS A 37 1.83 1.65 15.19
C CYS A 37 1.86 2.99 15.93
N GLU A 38 2.81 3.14 16.86
CA GLU A 38 2.97 4.32 17.73
C GLU A 38 4.24 5.14 17.42
N ILE A 39 4.97 4.77 16.36
CA ILE A 39 6.23 5.42 15.98
C ILE A 39 5.93 6.80 15.34
N SER A 40 5.63 7.79 16.17
CA SER A 40 5.25 9.15 15.74
C SER A 40 6.35 9.91 15.00
N ARG A 41 7.62 9.51 15.20
CA ARG A 41 8.78 10.06 14.48
C ARG A 41 8.96 9.45 13.08
N CYS A 42 8.14 8.49 12.68
CA CYS A 42 8.21 7.89 11.35
C CYS A 42 7.95 8.95 10.27
N PRO A 43 8.78 9.07 9.22
CA PRO A 43 8.54 10.01 8.12
C PRO A 43 7.21 9.79 7.39
N LEU A 44 6.65 8.58 7.50
CA LEU A 44 5.37 8.21 6.91
C LEU A 44 4.19 8.35 7.88
N TRP A 45 4.40 8.83 9.11
CA TRP A 45 3.38 8.86 10.17
C TRP A 45 2.06 9.48 9.71
N GLU A 46 2.11 10.63 9.05
CA GLU A 46 0.93 11.37 8.55
C GLU A 46 0.25 10.69 7.35
N PHE A 47 1.00 9.88 6.60
CA PHE A 47 0.54 9.24 5.37
C PHE A 47 0.19 7.77 5.55
N ARG A 48 0.40 7.23 6.76
CA ARG A 48 0.16 5.83 7.06
C ARG A 48 -1.34 5.49 6.95
N PRO A 49 -1.68 4.21 6.71
CA PRO A 49 -3.06 3.77 6.74
C PRO A 49 -3.65 3.97 8.14
N LYS A 50 -4.78 4.68 8.23
CA LYS A 50 -5.55 4.84 9.46
C LYS A 50 -6.59 3.72 9.66
N GLU A 51 -6.85 2.97 8.59
CA GLU A 51 -7.83 1.87 8.56
C GLU A 51 -7.27 0.66 7.82
N ALA A 52 -7.65 -0.53 8.26
CA ALA A 52 -7.13 -1.78 7.70
C ALA A 52 -7.72 -2.14 6.33
N LYS A 53 -8.87 -1.56 5.94
CA LYS A 53 -9.59 -1.94 4.71
C LYS A 53 -8.71 -1.86 3.46
N GLY A 54 -7.98 -0.75 3.29
CA GLY A 54 -7.07 -0.56 2.15
C GLY A 54 -5.87 -1.51 2.14
N LEU A 55 -5.42 -1.93 3.32
CA LEU A 55 -4.33 -2.88 3.49
C LEU A 55 -4.73 -4.30 3.09
N TYR A 56 -5.92 -4.75 3.50
CA TYR A 56 -6.45 -6.06 3.10
C TYR A 56 -6.66 -6.17 1.59
N THR A 57 -7.16 -5.11 0.94
CA THR A 57 -7.27 -5.07 -0.52
C THR A 57 -5.91 -5.24 -1.17
N LEU A 58 -4.89 -4.54 -0.69
CA LEU A 58 -3.54 -4.59 -1.24
C LEU A 58 -2.90 -5.97 -1.06
N ILE A 59 -3.03 -6.58 0.12
CA ILE A 59 -2.57 -7.96 0.36
C ILE A 59 -3.25 -8.95 -0.60
N LYS A 60 -4.56 -8.79 -0.85
CA LYS A 60 -5.30 -9.62 -1.79
C LYS A 60 -4.74 -9.47 -3.21
N GLU A 61 -4.57 -8.23 -3.70
CA GLU A 61 -3.98 -7.95 -5.01
C GLU A 61 -2.56 -8.57 -5.16
N LEU A 62 -1.74 -8.56 -4.10
CA LEU A 62 -0.40 -9.17 -4.14
C LEU A 62 -0.43 -10.69 -4.24
N LYS A 63 -1.36 -11.34 -3.53
CA LYS A 63 -1.52 -12.81 -3.59
C LYS A 63 -1.95 -13.23 -4.98
N GLU A 64 -2.97 -12.57 -5.53
CA GLU A 64 -3.47 -12.83 -6.88
C GLU A 64 -2.36 -12.67 -7.94
N LYS A 65 -1.53 -11.63 -7.85
CA LYS A 65 -0.38 -11.44 -8.74
C LYS A 65 0.72 -12.49 -8.58
N LYS A 66 0.96 -12.97 -7.36
CA LYS A 66 1.94 -14.03 -7.11
C LYS A 66 1.48 -15.34 -7.75
N ASP A 67 0.20 -15.65 -7.61
CA ASP A 67 -0.41 -16.82 -8.21
C ASP A 67 -0.37 -16.72 -9.75
N GLU A 68 -0.73 -15.55 -10.31
CA GLU A 68 -0.61 -15.27 -11.75
C GLU A 68 0.82 -15.48 -12.27
N TYR A 69 1.85 -15.00 -11.57
CA TYR A 69 3.25 -15.21 -11.96
C TYR A 69 3.65 -16.70 -11.97
N PHE A 70 3.12 -17.49 -11.04
CA PHE A 70 3.38 -18.92 -10.98
C PHE A 70 2.63 -19.69 -12.08
N GLU A 71 1.36 -19.35 -12.34
CA GLU A 71 0.56 -19.95 -13.41
C GLU A 71 1.09 -19.58 -14.81
N ALA A 72 1.53 -18.35 -15.04
CA ALA A 72 2.10 -17.91 -16.33
C ALA A 72 3.45 -18.57 -16.68
N ARG A 73 4.04 -19.32 -15.74
CA ARG A 73 5.32 -20.01 -15.90
C ARG A 73 5.16 -21.54 -16.02
N LYS A 74 3.93 -22.05 -15.97
CA LYS A 74 3.59 -23.44 -16.33
C LYS A 74 3.44 -23.57 -17.84
#